data_AF-A0A9X2ECC0-F1
#
_entry.id   AF-A0A9X2ECC0-F1
#
_cell.length_a   1.000
_cell.length_b   1.000
_cell.length_c   1.000
_cell.angle_alpha   90.00
_cell.angle_beta   90.00
_cell.angle_gamma   90.00
#
_symmetry.space_group_name_H-M   'P 1'
#
loop_
_entity.id
_entity.type
_entity.pdbx_description
1 polymer ?
#
loop_
_entity_poly.entity_id
_entity_poly.type
_entity_poly.pdbx_seq_one_letter_code
_entity_poly.pdbx_strand_id
1 'polypeptide(L)'
;MTNGRDRLRELLDAVLDEGNMTLGEMASDVYASPYHFARQVAKGAGEAPVAMRRRVLLERAAWQLSNGDSVTDVAWAAGYDSVEGFSRAYSRAFGHPPSATPARPKTRWLPAVNGIHFHPPMSLWLEGEPRGRPDMDPTSVLVHHDLDDTRELLRLARGLDEQSYRRRRGTGTVLAWDGPEDSIATVLDLLIWTKEVWLASIEGSDQPERQPDDLPTLTRRLDEVAPRWLDTVREIDRRRGWGDRLIDALCEPPESFVLGSVLAHILTYSAYRRLLARQWLRAELPTDAVEQGDPIMWLRRREHP
;
A
#
# COMPACT_ATOMS: atom_id res chain seq x y z
N MET A 1 24.63 6.14 -7.97
CA MET A 1 24.53 7.18 -6.92
C MET A 1 23.20 7.03 -6.22
N THR A 2 23.13 6.17 -5.19
CA THR A 2 21.92 5.79 -4.44
C THR A 2 22.10 5.96 -2.93
N ASN A 3 23.11 6.72 -2.50
CA ASN A 3 23.76 6.55 -1.20
C ASN A 3 23.10 7.30 -0.01
N GLY A 4 22.02 8.06 -0.23
CA GLY A 4 21.41 8.90 0.82
C GLY A 4 20.38 8.18 1.70
N ARG A 5 19.52 7.35 1.09
CA ARG A 5 18.43 6.63 1.77
C ARG A 5 18.92 5.35 2.45
N ASP A 6 19.81 4.59 1.79
CA ASP A 6 20.47 3.43 2.40
C ASP A 6 21.25 3.87 3.65
N ARG A 7 21.92 5.03 3.57
CA ARG A 7 22.65 5.56 4.72
C ARG A 7 21.75 5.95 5.89
N LEU A 8 20.60 6.58 5.66
CA LEU A 8 19.66 6.88 6.74
C LEU A 8 19.11 5.59 7.37
N ARG A 9 18.81 4.58 6.55
CA ARG A 9 18.38 3.27 7.03
C ARG A 9 19.44 2.61 7.91
N GLU A 10 20.69 2.53 7.45
CA GLU A 10 21.82 2.02 8.25
C GLU A 10 21.95 2.74 9.59
N LEU A 11 21.80 4.08 9.58
CA LEU A 11 21.85 4.88 10.80
C LEU A 11 20.69 4.56 11.75
N LEU A 12 19.47 4.38 11.24
CA LEU A 12 18.30 4.02 12.05
C LEU A 12 18.39 2.59 12.57
N ASP A 13 18.87 1.65 11.76
CA ASP A 13 19.11 0.25 12.16
C ASP A 13 20.07 0.22 13.36
N ALA A 14 21.17 0.99 13.30
CA ALA A 14 22.11 1.11 14.42
C ALA A 14 21.50 1.76 15.68
N VAL A 15 20.61 2.75 15.54
CA VAL A 15 19.89 3.35 16.69
C VAL A 15 18.98 2.35 17.38
N LEU A 16 18.38 1.43 16.61
CA LEU A 16 17.29 0.57 17.05
C LEU A 16 17.73 -0.87 17.34
N ASP A 17 18.95 -1.24 17.01
CA ASP A 17 19.55 -2.53 17.34
C ASP A 17 19.58 -2.77 18.86
N GLU A 18 19.02 -3.87 19.34
CA GLU A 18 18.93 -4.17 20.78
C GLU A 18 20.29 -4.23 21.48
N GLY A 19 21.37 -4.58 20.77
CA GLY A 19 22.74 -4.66 21.29
C GLY A 19 23.37 -3.29 21.59
N ASN A 20 22.87 -2.20 21.01
CA ASN A 20 23.50 -0.87 21.11
C ASN A 20 23.03 -0.03 22.31
N MET A 21 23.57 -0.25 23.49
CA MET A 21 23.12 0.43 24.71
C MET A 21 23.58 1.89 24.83
N THR A 22 24.65 2.26 24.12
CA THR A 22 25.29 3.56 24.19
C THR A 22 25.43 4.21 22.80
N LEU A 23 25.56 5.54 22.78
CA LEU A 23 25.83 6.28 21.54
C LEU A 23 27.14 5.82 20.87
N GLY A 24 28.11 5.36 21.65
CA GLY A 24 29.39 4.85 21.15
C GLY A 24 29.22 3.56 20.36
N GLU A 25 28.41 2.63 20.87
CA GLU A 25 28.09 1.36 20.20
C GLU A 25 27.31 1.63 18.90
N MET A 26 26.24 2.44 18.96
CA MET A 26 25.46 2.83 17.77
C MET A 26 26.35 3.44 16.66
N ALA A 27 27.31 4.28 17.04
CA ALA A 27 28.21 4.92 16.07
C ALA A 27 29.25 3.94 15.52
N SER A 28 29.71 3.00 16.34
CA SER A 28 30.72 1.99 15.95
C SER A 28 30.17 1.02 14.91
N ASP A 29 28.90 0.63 15.02
CA ASP A 29 28.22 -0.26 14.08
C ASP A 29 28.20 0.25 12.63
N VAL A 30 28.21 1.57 12.45
CA VAL A 30 28.23 2.22 11.14
C VAL A 30 29.58 2.87 10.81
N TYR A 31 30.63 2.47 11.54
CA TYR A 31 32.00 2.93 11.43
C TYR A 31 32.13 4.47 11.48
N ALA A 32 31.41 5.12 12.40
CA ALA A 32 31.39 6.56 12.57
C ALA A 32 31.84 7.00 13.98
N SER A 33 32.31 8.24 14.10
CA SER A 33 32.50 8.84 15.43
C SER A 33 31.15 9.17 16.08
N PRO A 34 31.01 9.13 17.42
CA PRO A 34 29.75 9.42 18.10
C PRO A 34 29.15 10.80 17.76
N TYR A 35 30.01 11.81 17.63
CA TYR A 35 29.61 13.16 17.25
C TYR A 35 29.05 13.21 15.82
N HIS A 36 29.76 12.59 14.87
CA HIS A 36 29.33 12.57 13.48
C HIS A 36 28.03 11.78 13.32
N PHE A 37 27.92 10.61 13.96
CA PHE A 37 26.72 9.79 13.98
C PHE A 37 25.50 10.55 14.51
N ALA A 38 25.60 11.16 15.69
CA ALA A 38 24.50 11.89 16.28
C ALA A 38 24.01 13.04 15.39
N ARG A 39 24.94 13.74 14.73
CA ARG A 39 24.60 14.82 13.80
C ARG A 39 23.89 14.30 12.55
N GLN A 40 24.33 13.17 11.99
CA GLN A 40 23.71 12.58 10.79
C GLN A 40 22.31 12.05 11.10
N VAL A 41 22.13 11.33 12.21
CA VAL A 41 20.81 10.84 12.65
C VAL A 41 19.86 12.02 12.90
N ALA A 42 20.28 13.03 13.67
CA ALA A 42 19.43 14.18 13.96
C ALA A 42 19.06 14.97 12.70
N LYS A 43 19.97 15.07 11.73
CA LYS A 43 19.69 15.72 10.44
C LYS A 43 18.74 14.91 9.57
N GLY A 44 18.90 13.59 9.51
CA GLY A 44 18.12 12.72 8.63
C GLY A 44 16.75 12.32 9.19
N ALA A 45 16.68 12.12 10.51
CA ALA A 45 15.49 11.63 11.21
C ALA A 45 14.88 12.68 12.16
N GLY A 46 15.38 13.92 12.19
CA GLY A 46 14.79 15.01 12.99
C GLY A 46 14.87 14.86 14.52
N GLU A 47 15.42 13.77 15.03
CA GLU A 47 15.49 13.43 16.45
C GLU A 47 16.88 12.91 16.81
N ALA A 48 17.39 13.26 17.99
CA ALA A 48 18.68 12.76 18.47
C ALA A 48 18.62 11.23 18.69
N PRO A 49 19.66 10.47 18.34
CA PRO A 49 19.63 9.00 18.36
C PRO A 49 19.26 8.40 19.71
N VAL A 50 19.86 8.89 20.81
CA VAL A 50 19.57 8.40 22.17
C VAL A 50 18.15 8.76 22.61
N ALA A 51 17.65 9.92 22.21
CA ALA A 51 16.27 10.33 22.51
C ALA A 51 15.25 9.44 21.78
N MET A 52 15.49 9.18 20.49
CA MET A 52 14.68 8.30 19.65
C MET A 52 14.64 6.88 20.22
N ARG A 53 15.81 6.27 20.49
CA ARG A 53 15.88 4.93 21.08
C ARG A 53 15.12 4.85 22.40
N ARG A 54 15.35 5.82 23.30
CA ARG A 54 14.66 5.85 24.60
C ARG A 54 13.14 5.91 24.43
N ARG A 55 12.65 6.72 23.50
CA ARG A 55 11.22 6.84 23.20
C ARG A 55 10.65 5.52 22.67
N VAL A 56 11.29 4.92 21.67
CA VAL A 56 10.88 3.62 21.08
C VAL A 56 10.89 2.49 22.13
N LEU A 57 11.91 2.44 23.00
CA LEU A 57 11.97 1.45 24.08
C LEU A 57 10.88 1.66 25.15
N LEU A 58 10.51 2.91 25.45
CA LEU A 58 9.39 3.20 26.35
C LEU A 58 8.03 2.82 25.72
N GLU A 59 7.85 3.01 24.41
CA GLU A 59 6.67 2.54 23.67
C GLU A 59 6.60 1.01 23.66
N ARG A 60 7.73 0.31 23.50
CA ARG A 60 7.83 -1.16 23.66
C ARG A 60 7.45 -1.60 25.07
N ALA A 61 8.00 -0.92 26.08
CA ALA A 61 7.70 -1.21 27.47
C ALA A 61 6.21 -1.06 27.78
N ALA A 62 5.55 -0.02 27.25
CA ALA A 62 4.10 0.15 27.40
C ALA A 62 3.31 -1.02 26.80
N TRP A 63 3.74 -1.55 25.65
CA TRP A 63 3.12 -2.73 25.06
C TRP A 63 3.32 -3.99 25.92
N GLN A 64 4.54 -4.23 26.40
CA GLN A 64 4.85 -5.37 27.28
C GLN A 64 4.02 -5.34 28.57
N LEU A 65 3.97 -4.18 29.24
CA LEU A 65 3.16 -3.98 30.44
C LEU A 65 1.67 -4.19 30.16
N SER A 66 1.17 -3.75 29.00
CA SER A 66 -0.23 -3.98 28.61
C SER A 66 -0.56 -5.47 28.38
N ASN A 67 0.44 -6.30 28.09
CA ASN A 67 0.28 -7.75 27.98
C ASN A 67 0.45 -8.49 29.31
N GLY A 68 0.73 -7.76 30.41
CA GLY A 68 0.88 -8.33 31.74
C GLY A 68 2.31 -8.69 32.13
N ASP A 69 3.31 -8.28 31.35
CA ASP A 69 4.72 -8.47 31.72
C ASP A 69 5.06 -7.72 33.02
N SER A 70 5.98 -8.26 33.81
CA SER A 70 6.35 -7.65 35.09
C SER A 70 7.11 -6.34 34.86
N VAL A 71 6.87 -5.34 35.72
CA VAL A 71 7.57 -4.03 35.65
C VAL A 71 9.08 -4.21 35.72
N THR A 72 9.54 -5.20 36.50
CA THR A 72 10.96 -5.52 36.65
C THR A 72 11.56 -6.02 35.34
N ASP A 73 10.96 -7.02 34.71
CA ASP A 73 11.48 -7.61 33.47
C ASP A 73 11.48 -6.59 32.34
N VAL A 74 10.41 -5.78 32.26
CA VAL A 74 10.29 -4.71 31.27
C VAL A 74 11.35 -3.62 31.48
N ALA A 75 11.67 -3.26 32.72
CA ALA A 75 12.71 -2.28 33.01
C ALA A 75 14.08 -2.73 32.49
N TRP A 76 14.44 -4.00 32.73
CA TRP A 76 15.69 -4.59 32.24
C TRP A 76 15.70 -4.70 30.72
N ALA A 77 14.61 -5.18 30.12
CA ALA A 77 14.49 -5.28 28.67
C ALA A 77 14.51 -3.91 27.96
N ALA A 78 14.12 -2.83 28.64
CA ALA A 78 14.21 -1.46 28.14
C ALA A 78 15.59 -0.82 28.40
N GLY A 79 16.55 -1.58 28.96
CA GLY A 79 17.93 -1.15 29.16
C GLY A 79 18.15 -0.21 30.33
N TYR A 80 17.29 -0.24 31.36
CA TYR A 80 17.49 0.56 32.57
C TYR A 80 18.23 -0.22 33.64
N ASP A 81 19.21 0.41 34.30
CA ASP A 81 19.95 -0.18 35.42
C ASP A 81 19.15 -0.30 36.73
N SER A 82 17.94 0.26 36.78
CA SER A 82 17.05 0.18 37.94
C SER A 82 15.58 0.33 37.58
N VAL A 83 14.72 -0.41 38.29
CA VAL A 83 13.26 -0.32 38.20
C VAL A 83 12.75 1.08 38.57
N GLU A 84 13.38 1.74 39.54
CA GLU A 84 13.04 3.11 39.93
C GLU A 84 13.36 4.11 38.81
N GLY A 85 14.53 3.97 38.17
CA GLY A 85 14.92 4.79 37.02
C GLY A 85 13.96 4.65 35.85
N PHE A 86 13.59 3.40 35.54
CA PHE A 86 12.56 3.09 34.54
C PHE A 86 11.21 3.71 34.91
N SER A 87 10.73 3.48 36.13
CA SER A 87 9.41 3.97 36.57
C SER A 87 9.30 5.49 36.49
N ARG A 88 10.35 6.23 36.87
CA ARG A 88 10.41 7.70 36.73
C ARG A 88 10.38 8.14 35.27
N ALA A 89 11.13 7.47 34.40
CA ALA A 89 11.15 7.77 32.98
C ALA A 89 9.81 7.49 32.30
N TYR A 90 9.22 6.33 32.60
CA TYR A 90 7.92 5.90 32.11
C TYR A 90 6.82 6.86 32.54
N SER A 91 6.77 7.20 33.83
CA SER A 91 5.75 8.11 34.38
C SER A 91 5.84 9.52 33.78
N ARG A 92 7.05 10.00 33.50
CA ARG A 92 7.26 11.27 32.80
C ARG A 92 6.75 11.23 31.36
N ALA A 93 6.90 10.10 30.68
CA ALA A 93 6.52 9.94 29.28
C ALA A 93 5.01 9.72 29.10
N PHE A 94 4.40 8.87 29.91
CA PHE A 94 2.99 8.44 29.77
C PHE A 94 2.02 9.11 30.74
N GLY A 95 2.53 9.86 31.73
CA GLY A 95 1.70 10.56 32.72
C GLY A 95 1.14 9.67 33.84
N HIS A 96 1.48 8.38 33.87
CA HIS A 96 1.08 7.43 34.91
C HIS A 96 2.19 6.40 35.19
N PRO A 97 2.22 5.74 36.36
CA PRO A 97 3.22 4.72 36.66
C PRO A 97 3.05 3.47 35.76
N PRO A 98 4.13 2.67 35.57
CA PRO A 98 4.09 1.48 34.72
C PRO A 98 3.09 0.43 35.20
N SER A 99 2.87 0.31 36.51
CA SER A 99 1.87 -0.60 37.09
C SER A 99 0.42 -0.23 36.78
N ALA A 100 0.16 1.02 36.36
CA ALA A 100 -1.15 1.51 35.98
C ALA A 100 -1.40 1.43 34.46
N THR A 101 -0.50 0.77 33.71
CA THR A 101 -0.65 0.60 32.27
C THR A 101 -1.88 -0.28 31.98
N PRO A 102 -2.88 0.23 31.23
CA PRO A 102 -4.06 -0.54 30.91
C PRO A 102 -3.74 -1.67 29.92
N ALA A 103 -4.47 -2.78 29.99
CA ALA A 103 -4.28 -3.91 29.06
C ALA A 103 -4.55 -3.56 27.58
N ARG A 104 -5.29 -2.48 27.33
CA ARG A 104 -5.57 -1.97 25.97
C ARG A 104 -5.49 -0.44 25.96
N PRO A 105 -4.29 0.16 25.88
CA PRO A 105 -4.15 1.61 25.87
C PRO A 105 -4.79 2.21 24.61
N LYS A 106 -5.44 3.37 24.74
CA LYS A 106 -5.99 4.11 23.58
C LYS A 106 -4.89 4.63 22.65
N THR A 107 -3.74 4.99 23.23
CA THR A 107 -2.55 5.41 22.50
C THR A 107 -1.33 4.77 23.17
N ARG A 108 -0.53 4.05 22.40
CA ARG A 108 0.73 3.42 22.85
C ARG A 108 1.98 4.18 22.40
N TRP A 109 1.80 5.22 21.58
CA TRP A 109 2.87 6.01 20.99
C TRP A 109 3.05 7.33 21.71
N LEU A 110 4.30 7.69 21.94
CA LEU A 110 4.70 8.98 22.47
C LEU A 110 4.80 9.98 21.32
N PRO A 111 4.62 11.29 21.55
CA PRO A 111 4.85 12.29 20.49
C PRO A 111 6.24 12.14 19.85
N ALA A 112 6.28 12.05 18.52
CA ALA A 112 7.50 11.89 17.76
C ALA A 112 7.57 12.93 16.64
N VAL A 113 8.67 13.69 16.57
CA VAL A 113 8.88 14.70 15.52
C VAL A 113 9.14 14.10 14.14
N ASN A 114 9.40 12.80 14.09
CA ASN A 114 9.78 12.06 12.89
C ASN A 114 8.78 10.96 12.52
N GLY A 115 7.70 10.82 13.28
CA GLY A 115 6.67 9.80 13.06
C GLY A 115 7.15 8.36 13.22
N ILE A 116 8.38 8.12 13.71
CA ILE A 116 8.93 6.78 13.89
C ILE A 116 8.48 6.26 15.25
N HIS A 117 7.73 5.16 15.27
CA HIS A 117 7.23 4.54 16.50
C HIS A 117 7.51 3.05 16.55
N PHE A 118 7.55 2.50 17.76
CA PHE A 118 7.53 1.06 17.96
C PHE A 118 6.19 0.48 17.51
N HIS A 119 6.23 -0.56 16.66
CA HIS A 119 5.07 -1.37 16.31
C HIS A 119 5.33 -2.83 16.68
N PRO A 120 4.64 -3.38 17.70
CA PRO A 120 4.86 -4.75 18.13
C PRO A 120 4.61 -5.78 17.02
N PRO A 121 5.27 -6.96 17.06
CA PRO A 121 6.29 -7.33 18.04
C PRO A 121 7.71 -6.83 17.71
N MET A 122 8.02 -6.53 16.43
CA MET A 122 9.37 -6.15 15.99
C MET A 122 9.39 -5.15 14.82
N SER A 123 8.26 -4.52 14.51
CA SER A 123 8.17 -3.57 13.40
C SER A 123 8.34 -2.13 13.88
N LEU A 124 8.64 -1.23 12.95
CA LEU A 124 8.48 0.19 13.16
C LEU A 124 7.24 0.68 12.41
N TRP A 125 6.53 1.61 13.02
CA TRP A 125 5.54 2.41 12.32
C TRP A 125 6.17 3.73 11.91
N LEU A 126 5.94 4.14 10.68
CA LEU A 126 6.34 5.44 10.16
C LEU A 126 5.07 6.20 9.82
N GLU A 127 4.79 7.30 10.51
CA GLU A 127 3.73 8.22 10.07
C GLU A 127 4.15 8.85 8.73
N GLY A 128 3.31 8.68 7.70
CA GLY A 128 3.58 9.26 6.38
C GLY A 128 3.36 10.78 6.40
N GLU A 129 4.40 11.55 6.05
CA GLU A 129 4.33 13.00 5.86
C GLU A 129 4.46 13.41 4.37
N PRO A 130 3.65 14.36 3.87
CA PRO A 130 2.54 15.01 4.58
C PRO A 130 1.40 14.03 4.88
N ARG A 131 0.77 14.16 6.06
CA ARG A 131 -0.46 13.43 6.39
C ARG A 131 -1.49 13.61 5.28
N GLY A 132 -2.00 12.50 4.74
CA GLY A 132 -3.05 12.51 3.73
C GLY A 132 -2.58 12.76 2.30
N ARG A 133 -1.41 12.24 1.91
CA ARG A 133 -1.03 12.08 0.50
C ARG A 133 -2.18 11.41 -0.29
N PRO A 134 -2.92 12.14 -1.16
CA PRO A 134 -4.08 11.60 -1.87
C PRO A 134 -3.70 10.56 -2.94
N ASP A 135 -2.43 10.46 -3.29
CA ASP A 135 -1.89 9.39 -4.13
C ASP A 135 -1.70 8.07 -3.35
N MET A 136 -1.74 8.14 -2.02
CA MET A 136 -1.46 7.03 -1.10
C MET A 136 -2.69 6.56 -0.32
N ASP A 137 -3.89 7.11 -0.59
CA ASP A 137 -5.11 6.49 -0.10
C ASP A 137 -5.35 5.15 -0.83
N PRO A 138 -5.91 4.13 -0.16
CA PRO A 138 -6.06 2.81 -0.76
C PRO A 138 -6.88 2.80 -2.05
N THR A 139 -7.86 3.70 -2.20
CA THR A 139 -8.68 3.79 -3.41
C THR A 139 -7.84 4.29 -4.57
N SER A 140 -7.08 5.38 -4.38
CA SER A 140 -6.17 5.92 -5.39
C SER A 140 -5.11 4.89 -5.79
N VAL A 141 -4.52 4.18 -4.83
CA VAL A 141 -3.56 3.09 -5.09
C VAL A 141 -4.19 2.00 -5.97
N LEU A 142 -5.40 1.53 -5.60
CA LEU A 142 -6.09 0.48 -6.34
C LEU A 142 -6.45 0.91 -7.77
N VAL A 143 -6.93 2.14 -7.96
CA VAL A 143 -7.32 2.64 -9.29
C VAL A 143 -6.10 2.80 -10.21
N HIS A 144 -4.99 3.38 -9.72
CA HIS A 144 -3.79 3.51 -10.53
C HIS A 144 -3.16 2.15 -10.82
N HIS A 145 -3.07 1.28 -9.83
CA HIS A 145 -2.54 -0.07 -10.02
C HIS A 145 -3.39 -0.86 -11.02
N ASP A 146 -4.72 -0.72 -10.98
CA ASP A 146 -5.60 -1.39 -11.92
C ASP A 146 -5.28 -1.08 -13.39
N LEU A 147 -5.05 0.20 -13.70
CA LEU A 147 -4.73 0.64 -15.06
C LEU A 147 -3.31 0.24 -15.49
N ASP A 148 -2.32 0.45 -14.62
CA ASP A 148 -0.92 0.13 -14.90
C ASP A 148 -0.73 -1.38 -15.06
N ASP A 149 -1.39 -2.18 -14.23
CA ASP A 149 -1.28 -3.62 -14.28
C ASP A 149 -2.02 -4.20 -15.50
N THR A 150 -3.16 -3.65 -15.90
CA THR A 150 -3.79 -3.99 -17.20
C THR A 150 -2.88 -3.65 -18.38
N ARG A 151 -2.19 -2.51 -18.36
CA ARG A 151 -1.22 -2.13 -19.41
C ARG A 151 -0.06 -3.14 -19.48
N GLU A 152 0.42 -3.59 -18.33
CA GLU A 152 1.48 -4.60 -18.25
C GLU A 152 1.00 -5.97 -18.79
N LEU A 153 -0.23 -6.39 -18.47
CA LEU A 153 -0.80 -7.61 -19.00
C LEU A 153 -0.94 -7.59 -20.53
N LEU A 154 -1.37 -6.45 -21.10
CA LEU A 154 -1.39 -6.25 -22.55
C LEU A 154 0.01 -6.33 -23.16
N ARG A 155 1.03 -5.77 -22.49
CA ARG A 155 2.44 -5.85 -22.92
C ARG A 155 2.92 -7.30 -22.94
N LEU A 156 2.65 -8.06 -21.88
CA LEU A 156 3.02 -9.48 -21.77
C LEU A 156 2.31 -10.32 -22.84
N ALA A 157 1.03 -10.05 -23.11
CA ALA A 157 0.26 -10.78 -24.10
C ALA A 157 0.82 -10.64 -25.54
N ARG A 158 1.62 -9.61 -25.85
CA ARG A 158 2.32 -9.49 -27.15
C ARG A 158 3.32 -10.62 -27.41
N GLY A 159 3.73 -11.35 -26.38
CA GLY A 159 4.59 -12.52 -26.49
C GLY A 159 3.86 -13.81 -26.88
N LEU A 160 2.52 -13.77 -27.01
CA LEU A 160 1.71 -14.94 -27.37
C LEU A 160 1.46 -15.03 -28.87
N ASP A 161 1.29 -16.26 -29.36
CA ASP A 161 0.65 -16.49 -30.65
C ASP A 161 -0.89 -16.39 -30.55
N GLU A 162 -1.55 -16.31 -31.69
CA GLU A 162 -3.01 -16.16 -31.78
C GLU A 162 -3.75 -17.35 -31.15
N GLN A 163 -3.21 -18.55 -31.29
CA GLN A 163 -3.81 -19.77 -30.75
C GLN A 163 -3.82 -19.74 -29.23
N SER A 164 -2.71 -19.40 -28.59
CA SER A 164 -2.61 -19.23 -27.15
C SER A 164 -3.43 -18.03 -26.68
N TYR A 165 -3.39 -16.89 -27.37
CA TYR A 165 -4.16 -15.70 -26.99
C TYR A 165 -5.67 -16.00 -26.88
N ARG A 166 -6.24 -16.74 -27.85
CA ARG A 166 -7.67 -17.08 -27.91
C ARG A 166 -8.05 -18.44 -27.32
N ARG A 167 -7.10 -19.24 -26.81
CA ARG A 167 -7.39 -20.56 -26.25
C ARG A 167 -8.39 -20.46 -25.11
N ARG A 168 -9.45 -21.28 -25.16
CA ARG A 168 -10.41 -21.41 -24.05
C ARG A 168 -9.79 -22.18 -22.89
N ARG A 169 -9.89 -21.63 -21.68
CA ARG A 169 -9.22 -22.12 -20.45
C ARG A 169 -10.17 -22.34 -19.27
N GLY A 170 -11.46 -22.00 -19.42
CA GLY A 170 -12.46 -22.19 -18.39
C GLY A 170 -13.88 -22.13 -18.95
N THR A 171 -14.86 -22.51 -18.12
CA THR A 171 -16.30 -22.44 -18.44
C THR A 171 -17.07 -21.57 -17.44
N GLY A 172 -16.37 -20.91 -16.51
CA GLY A 172 -16.98 -20.11 -15.46
C GLY A 172 -17.40 -18.74 -15.96
N THR A 173 -18.68 -18.43 -15.84
CA THR A 173 -19.19 -17.07 -15.94
C THR A 173 -19.14 -16.45 -14.55
N VAL A 174 -18.38 -15.36 -14.39
CA VAL A 174 -18.30 -14.63 -13.11
C VAL A 174 -19.47 -13.67 -12.97
N LEU A 175 -19.78 -12.93 -14.04
CA LEU A 175 -20.92 -12.04 -14.14
C LEU A 175 -21.85 -12.54 -15.26
N ALA A 176 -23.09 -12.88 -14.90
CA ALA A 176 -24.03 -13.51 -15.83
C ALA A 176 -24.29 -12.69 -17.10
N TRP A 177 -24.14 -11.36 -17.03
CA TRP A 177 -24.37 -10.42 -18.14
C TRP A 177 -23.13 -10.12 -18.99
N ASP A 178 -21.92 -10.41 -18.53
CA ASP A 178 -20.68 -10.16 -19.29
C ASP A 178 -20.31 -11.33 -20.23
N GLY A 179 -20.96 -12.48 -20.05
CA GLY A 179 -20.64 -13.70 -20.80
C GLY A 179 -19.45 -14.47 -20.23
N PRO A 180 -18.92 -15.47 -20.97
CA PRO A 180 -17.86 -16.34 -20.47
C PRO A 180 -16.51 -15.60 -20.40
N GLU A 181 -15.82 -15.72 -19.27
CA GLU A 181 -14.44 -15.23 -19.10
C GLU A 181 -13.47 -16.38 -19.39
N ASP A 182 -13.41 -16.80 -20.66
CA ASP A 182 -12.81 -18.09 -21.04
C ASP A 182 -11.44 -18.00 -21.74
N SER A 183 -10.98 -16.82 -22.13
CA SER A 183 -9.69 -16.64 -22.82
C SER A 183 -8.95 -15.38 -22.37
N ILE A 184 -7.63 -15.33 -22.64
CA ILE A 184 -6.82 -14.13 -22.33
C ILE A 184 -7.39 -12.93 -23.09
N ALA A 185 -7.75 -13.09 -24.37
CA ALA A 185 -8.36 -12.04 -25.17
C ALA A 185 -9.65 -11.50 -24.53
N THR A 186 -10.57 -12.39 -24.17
CA THR A 186 -11.86 -12.01 -23.56
C THR A 186 -11.66 -11.26 -22.24
N VAL A 187 -10.78 -11.77 -21.38
CA VAL A 187 -10.53 -11.17 -20.06
C VAL A 187 -9.86 -9.79 -20.19
N LEU A 188 -8.91 -9.63 -21.12
CA LEU A 188 -8.26 -8.34 -21.36
C LEU A 188 -9.24 -7.31 -21.97
N ASP A 189 -10.14 -7.74 -22.85
CA ASP A 189 -11.24 -6.88 -23.34
C ASP A 189 -12.14 -6.42 -22.19
N LEU A 190 -12.59 -7.34 -21.34
CA LEU A 190 -13.48 -7.02 -20.22
C LEU A 190 -12.86 -6.09 -19.17
N LEU A 191 -11.53 -6.12 -18.99
CA LEU A 191 -10.82 -5.17 -18.13
C LEU A 191 -10.97 -3.71 -18.59
N ILE A 192 -11.14 -3.50 -19.90
CA ILE A 192 -11.26 -2.18 -20.54
C ILE A 192 -12.74 -1.83 -20.73
N TRP A 193 -13.52 -2.76 -21.31
CA TRP A 193 -14.93 -2.60 -21.61
C TRP A 193 -15.76 -2.14 -20.42
N THR A 194 -15.56 -2.76 -19.25
CA THR A 194 -16.30 -2.37 -18.04
C THR A 194 -16.07 -0.88 -17.69
N LYS A 195 -14.86 -0.35 -17.88
CA LYS A 195 -14.57 1.07 -17.62
C LYS A 195 -15.21 1.99 -18.67
N GLU A 196 -15.20 1.58 -19.93
CA GLU A 196 -15.84 2.33 -21.02
C GLU A 196 -17.35 2.47 -20.79
N VAL A 197 -18.03 1.37 -20.41
CA VAL A 197 -19.47 1.38 -20.11
C VAL A 197 -19.78 2.30 -18.93
N TRP A 198 -19.07 2.13 -17.81
CA TRP A 198 -19.33 2.96 -16.62
C TRP A 198 -18.97 4.43 -16.82
N LEU A 199 -17.92 4.74 -17.58
CA LEU A 199 -17.64 6.14 -17.96
C LEU A 199 -18.76 6.72 -18.80
N ALA A 200 -19.28 5.98 -19.78
CA ALA A 200 -20.40 6.47 -20.59
C ALA A 200 -21.62 6.79 -19.72
N SER A 201 -21.98 5.90 -18.79
CA SER A 201 -23.08 6.14 -17.86
C SER A 201 -22.82 7.35 -16.94
N ILE A 202 -21.60 7.52 -16.42
CA ILE A 202 -21.26 8.64 -15.51
C ILE A 202 -21.22 9.98 -16.25
N GLU A 203 -20.67 10.00 -17.47
CA GLU A 203 -20.54 11.20 -18.30
C GLU A 203 -21.85 11.55 -19.05
N GLY A 204 -22.82 10.62 -19.07
CA GLY A 204 -24.08 10.78 -19.79
C GLY A 204 -23.93 10.69 -21.32
N SER A 205 -22.93 9.94 -21.80
CA SER A 205 -22.75 9.68 -23.23
C SER A 205 -23.47 8.40 -23.66
N ASP A 206 -23.57 8.20 -24.98
CA ASP A 206 -24.12 6.96 -25.55
C ASP A 206 -23.31 5.72 -25.13
N GLN A 207 -23.97 4.56 -25.15
CA GLN A 207 -23.32 3.28 -24.87
C GLN A 207 -22.19 3.04 -25.87
N PRO A 208 -20.98 2.65 -25.42
CA PRO A 208 -19.88 2.38 -26.32
C PRO A 208 -20.21 1.19 -27.24
N GLU A 209 -19.70 1.23 -28.47
CA GLU A 209 -19.81 0.10 -29.40
C GLU A 209 -18.76 -0.97 -29.09
N ARG A 210 -19.12 -2.24 -29.27
CA ARG A 210 -18.17 -3.35 -29.17
C ARG A 210 -17.13 -3.25 -30.28
N GLN A 211 -15.86 -3.35 -29.91
CA GLN A 211 -14.72 -3.29 -30.81
C GLN A 211 -13.95 -4.62 -30.79
N PRO A 212 -13.09 -4.87 -31.79
CA PRO A 212 -12.18 -6.02 -31.78
C PRO A 212 -11.33 -6.10 -30.50
N ASP A 213 -11.01 -7.32 -30.10
CA ASP A 213 -10.23 -7.66 -28.91
C ASP A 213 -8.74 -7.95 -29.24
N ASP A 214 -8.25 -7.49 -30.39
CA ASP A 214 -6.83 -7.59 -30.74
C ASP A 214 -5.98 -6.62 -29.90
N LEU A 215 -4.74 -7.01 -29.62
CA LEU A 215 -3.86 -6.28 -28.70
C LEU A 215 -3.62 -4.81 -29.09
N PRO A 216 -3.39 -4.44 -30.38
CA PRO A 216 -3.33 -3.05 -30.80
C PRO A 216 -4.60 -2.26 -30.45
N THR A 217 -5.78 -2.81 -30.76
CA THR A 217 -7.08 -2.18 -30.45
C THR A 217 -7.28 -2.01 -28.95
N LEU A 218 -7.01 -3.05 -28.16
CA LEU A 218 -7.12 -3.00 -26.69
C LEU A 218 -6.14 -1.99 -26.08
N THR A 219 -4.91 -1.91 -26.58
CA THR A 219 -3.92 -0.92 -26.10
C THR A 219 -4.42 0.50 -26.34
N ARG A 220 -4.93 0.79 -27.54
CA ARG A 220 -5.49 2.12 -27.86
C ARG A 220 -6.69 2.45 -26.97
N ARG A 221 -7.63 1.51 -26.81
CA ARG A 221 -8.81 1.71 -25.94
C ARG A 221 -8.40 1.97 -24.49
N LEU A 222 -7.40 1.25 -23.97
CA LEU A 222 -6.87 1.51 -22.63
C LEU A 222 -6.25 2.92 -22.51
N ASP A 223 -5.46 3.34 -23.51
CA ASP A 223 -4.83 4.67 -23.52
C ASP A 223 -5.86 5.81 -23.59
N GLU A 224 -7.01 5.59 -24.23
CA GLU A 224 -8.13 6.53 -24.30
C GLU A 224 -8.95 6.57 -22.99
N VAL A 225 -9.28 5.41 -22.43
CA VAL A 225 -10.16 5.29 -21.25
C VAL A 225 -9.45 5.63 -19.94
N ALA A 226 -8.17 5.29 -19.80
CA ALA A 226 -7.41 5.43 -18.57
C ALA A 226 -7.35 6.87 -18.01
N PRO A 227 -6.98 7.91 -18.79
CA PRO A 227 -6.94 9.28 -18.26
C PRO A 227 -8.32 9.78 -17.86
N ARG A 228 -9.36 9.51 -18.68
CA ARG A 228 -10.75 9.88 -18.36
C ARG A 228 -11.25 9.21 -17.09
N TRP A 229 -10.93 7.91 -16.91
CA TRP A 229 -11.27 7.17 -15.70
C TRP A 229 -10.62 7.78 -14.45
N LEU A 230 -9.33 8.10 -14.52
CA LEU A 230 -8.62 8.74 -13.43
C LEU A 230 -9.19 10.11 -13.08
N ASP A 231 -9.51 10.93 -14.08
CA ASP A 231 -10.05 12.27 -13.87
C ASP A 231 -11.46 12.22 -13.28
N THR A 232 -12.32 11.29 -13.74
CA THR A 232 -13.64 11.05 -13.16
C THR A 232 -13.56 10.63 -11.69
N VAL A 233 -12.70 9.65 -11.36
CA VAL A 233 -12.49 9.20 -9.97
C VAL A 233 -11.98 10.35 -9.10
N ARG A 234 -11.01 11.12 -9.58
CA ARG A 234 -10.46 12.29 -8.87
C ARG A 234 -11.52 13.36 -8.63
N GLU A 235 -12.38 13.63 -9.60
CA GLU A 235 -13.44 14.62 -9.47
C GLU A 235 -14.48 14.19 -8.43
N ILE A 236 -14.90 12.92 -8.45
CA ILE A 236 -15.81 12.35 -7.44
C ILE A 236 -15.21 12.48 -6.04
N ASP A 237 -13.93 12.15 -5.86
CA ASP A 237 -13.26 12.27 -4.56
C ASP A 237 -13.14 13.73 -4.10
N ARG A 238 -12.69 14.61 -5.00
CA ARG A 238 -12.48 16.05 -4.73
C ARG A 238 -13.75 16.72 -4.20
N ARG A 239 -14.92 16.33 -4.73
CA ARG A 239 -16.23 16.85 -4.30
C ARG A 239 -16.89 16.02 -3.20
N ARG A 240 -16.23 14.98 -2.68
CA ARG A 240 -16.75 14.00 -1.71
C ARG A 240 -18.07 13.33 -2.16
N GLY A 241 -18.21 13.11 -3.47
CA GLY A 241 -19.42 12.64 -4.12
C GLY A 241 -19.63 11.12 -4.13
N TRP A 242 -18.90 10.36 -3.30
CA TRP A 242 -18.99 8.90 -3.28
C TRP A 242 -20.38 8.36 -2.93
N GLY A 243 -21.20 9.16 -2.23
CA GLY A 243 -22.59 8.84 -1.89
C GLY A 243 -23.62 9.22 -2.96
N ASP A 244 -23.20 9.86 -4.05
CA ASP A 244 -24.11 10.28 -5.11
C ASP A 244 -24.69 9.08 -5.85
N ARG A 245 -25.88 9.28 -6.41
CA ARG A 245 -26.60 8.25 -7.16
C ARG A 245 -26.62 8.59 -8.64
N LEU A 246 -26.11 7.66 -9.44
CA LEU A 246 -26.33 7.61 -10.87
C LEU A 246 -27.65 6.88 -11.12
N ILE A 247 -28.51 7.42 -11.98
CA ILE A 247 -29.64 6.68 -12.54
C ILE A 247 -29.23 6.34 -13.97
N ASP A 248 -28.92 5.07 -14.19
CA ASP A 248 -28.47 4.60 -15.49
C ASP A 248 -29.68 4.26 -16.35
N ALA A 249 -29.98 5.15 -17.29
CA ALA A 249 -31.04 4.97 -18.27
C ALA A 249 -30.65 4.00 -19.41
N LEU A 250 -29.39 3.56 -19.47
CA LEU A 250 -28.93 2.53 -20.42
C LEU A 250 -29.29 1.12 -19.94
N CYS A 251 -29.63 0.95 -18.66
CA CYS A 251 -30.19 -0.30 -18.13
C CYS A 251 -31.68 -0.43 -18.49
N GLU A 252 -32.13 -1.66 -18.73
CA GLU A 252 -33.55 -1.99 -18.90
C GLU A 252 -33.96 -3.04 -17.85
N PRO A 253 -34.75 -2.67 -16.82
CA PRO A 253 -35.27 -1.32 -16.54
C PRO A 253 -34.17 -0.36 -16.04
N PRO A 254 -34.39 0.97 -16.04
CA PRO A 254 -33.43 1.93 -15.50
C PRO A 254 -33.09 1.61 -14.04
N GLU A 255 -31.80 1.56 -13.72
CA GLU A 255 -31.31 1.19 -12.39
C GLU A 255 -30.59 2.37 -11.73
N SER A 256 -30.60 2.41 -10.39
CA SER A 256 -29.89 3.44 -9.62
C SER A 256 -28.71 2.85 -8.87
N PHE A 257 -27.53 3.39 -9.12
CA PHE A 257 -26.27 2.95 -8.50
C PHE A 257 -25.65 4.07 -7.67
N VAL A 258 -25.05 3.71 -6.54
CA VAL A 258 -24.24 4.64 -5.74
C VAL A 258 -22.83 4.67 -6.32
N LEU A 259 -22.25 5.84 -6.59
CA LEU A 259 -20.94 5.95 -7.25
C LEU A 259 -19.83 5.19 -6.52
N GLY A 260 -19.80 5.22 -5.19
CA GLY A 260 -18.86 4.42 -4.40
C GLY A 260 -19.03 2.90 -4.61
N SER A 261 -20.27 2.42 -4.77
CA SER A 261 -20.52 1.00 -5.07
C SER A 261 -20.11 0.61 -6.49
N VAL A 262 -20.24 1.54 -7.45
CA VAL A 262 -19.77 1.34 -8.83
C VAL A 262 -18.26 1.16 -8.86
N LEU A 263 -17.51 2.04 -8.18
CA LEU A 263 -16.06 1.92 -8.11
C LEU A 263 -15.63 0.61 -7.44
N ALA A 264 -16.27 0.24 -6.32
CA ALA A 264 -16.00 -1.02 -5.63
C ALA A 264 -16.28 -2.24 -6.53
N HIS A 265 -17.39 -2.21 -7.27
CA HIS A 265 -17.75 -3.23 -8.25
C HIS A 265 -16.64 -3.39 -9.30
N ILE A 266 -16.26 -2.30 -9.96
CA ILE A 266 -15.23 -2.31 -11.03
C ILE A 266 -13.91 -2.84 -10.49
N LEU A 267 -13.42 -2.33 -9.35
CA LEU A 267 -12.13 -2.76 -8.78
C LEU A 267 -12.15 -4.23 -8.35
N THR A 268 -13.29 -4.75 -7.89
CA THR A 268 -13.44 -6.16 -7.49
C THR A 268 -13.27 -7.10 -8.69
N TYR A 269 -14.06 -6.90 -9.74
CA TYR A 269 -14.01 -7.77 -10.92
C TYR A 269 -12.72 -7.55 -11.74
N SER A 270 -12.22 -6.32 -11.78
CA SER A 270 -10.94 -6.02 -12.43
C SER A 270 -9.77 -6.72 -11.74
N ALA A 271 -9.73 -6.73 -10.40
CA ALA A 271 -8.70 -7.48 -9.67
C ALA A 271 -8.74 -8.98 -9.97
N TYR A 272 -9.94 -9.58 -9.99
CA TYR A 272 -10.11 -10.99 -10.39
C TYR A 272 -9.56 -11.25 -11.80
N ARG A 273 -10.01 -10.46 -12.78
CA ARG A 273 -9.63 -10.59 -14.19
C ARG A 273 -8.12 -10.42 -14.41
N ARG A 274 -7.48 -9.45 -13.73
CA ARG A 274 -6.03 -9.26 -13.81
C ARG A 274 -5.26 -10.45 -13.26
N LEU A 275 -5.68 -11.01 -12.12
CA LEU A 275 -5.03 -12.19 -11.54
C LEU A 275 -5.24 -13.44 -12.42
N LEU A 276 -6.44 -13.61 -12.99
CA LEU A 276 -6.75 -14.70 -13.91
C LEU A 276 -5.92 -14.63 -15.19
N ALA A 277 -5.89 -13.48 -15.86
CA ALA A 277 -5.06 -13.26 -17.05
C ALA A 277 -3.58 -13.52 -16.76
N ARG A 278 -3.08 -13.05 -15.61
CA ARG A 278 -1.70 -13.28 -15.17
C ARG A 278 -1.39 -14.75 -14.95
N GLN A 279 -2.31 -15.51 -14.34
CA GLN A 279 -2.15 -16.94 -14.15
C GLN A 279 -2.05 -17.67 -15.49
N TRP A 280 -2.88 -17.30 -16.46
CA TRP A 280 -2.82 -17.89 -17.80
C TRP A 280 -1.56 -17.47 -18.56
N LEU A 281 -1.14 -16.21 -18.49
CA LEU A 281 0.10 -15.75 -19.10
C LEU A 281 1.32 -16.49 -18.56
N ARG A 282 1.39 -16.81 -17.26
CA ARG A 282 2.45 -17.65 -16.68
C ARG A 282 2.50 -19.06 -17.23
N ALA A 283 1.36 -19.60 -17.68
CA ALA A 283 1.31 -20.93 -18.28
C ALA A 283 1.78 -20.93 -19.74
N GLU A 284 1.78 -19.78 -20.41
CA GLU A 284 2.15 -19.64 -21.82
C GLU A 284 3.54 -19.02 -22.04
N LEU A 285 4.05 -18.25 -21.06
CA LEU A 285 5.32 -17.53 -21.13
C LEU A 285 6.38 -18.16 -20.21
N PRO A 286 7.68 -17.87 -20.40
CA PRO A 286 8.74 -18.30 -19.49
C PRO A 286 8.45 -17.92 -18.03
N THR A 287 8.84 -18.77 -17.08
CA THR A 287 8.46 -18.68 -15.65
C THR A 287 8.89 -17.37 -14.98
N ASP A 288 9.97 -16.76 -15.44
CA ASP A 288 10.53 -15.50 -14.94
C ASP A 288 9.99 -14.24 -15.64
N ALA A 289 9.23 -14.40 -16.73
CA ALA A 289 8.73 -13.28 -17.52
C ALA A 289 7.52 -12.57 -16.91
N VAL A 290 6.78 -13.22 -15.99
CA VAL A 290 5.49 -12.72 -15.48
C VAL A 290 5.52 -12.55 -13.96
N GLU A 291 5.70 -11.31 -13.53
CA GLU A 291 5.70 -10.92 -12.12
C GLU A 291 4.35 -11.16 -11.41
N GLN A 292 4.34 -11.00 -10.08
CA GLN A 292 3.18 -11.22 -9.21
C GLN A 292 2.00 -10.26 -9.42
N GLY A 293 2.25 -9.03 -9.87
CA GLY A 293 1.20 -7.98 -9.93
C GLY A 293 0.77 -7.50 -8.54
N ASP A 294 1.68 -7.55 -7.57
CA ASP A 294 1.43 -7.08 -6.20
C ASP A 294 1.47 -5.54 -6.17
N PRO A 295 0.41 -4.85 -5.70
CA PRO A 295 0.40 -3.40 -5.53
C PRO A 295 1.57 -2.87 -4.69
N ILE A 296 2.04 -3.62 -3.69
CA ILE A 296 3.18 -3.21 -2.85
C ILE A 296 4.45 -3.13 -3.69
N MET A 297 4.72 -4.16 -4.49
CA MET A 297 5.90 -4.22 -5.35
C MET A 297 5.81 -3.22 -6.51
N TRP A 298 4.63 -3.05 -7.09
CA TRP A 298 4.36 -2.01 -8.09
C TRP A 298 4.66 -0.60 -7.54
N LEU A 299 4.15 -0.27 -6.36
CA LEU A 299 4.35 1.05 -5.75
C LEU A 299 5.83 1.31 -5.44
N ARG A 300 6.52 0.31 -4.87
CA ARG A 300 7.97 0.39 -4.61
C ARG A 300 8.77 0.75 -5.86
N ARG A 301 8.45 0.14 -7.01
CA ARG A 301 9.11 0.48 -8.29
C ARG A 301 8.81 1.89 -8.77
N ARG A 302 7.60 2.40 -8.56
CA ARG A 302 7.22 3.77 -8.94
C ARG A 302 7.93 4.82 -8.09
N GLU A 303 8.12 4.55 -6.80
CA GLU A 303 8.81 5.47 -5.88
C GLU A 303 10.35 5.37 -5.97
N HIS A 304 10.85 4.28 -6.54
CA HIS A 304 12.27 3.97 -6.70
C HIS A 304 12.58 3.43 -8.12
N PRO A 305 12.48 4.26 -9.16
CA PRO A 305 12.77 3.87 -10.54
C PRO A 305 14.26 3.60 -10.80
#